data_AF-A0A6V7JVV9-F1
#
_entry.id   AF-A0A6V7JVV9-F1
#
_cell.length_a   1.000
_cell.length_b   1.000
_cell.length_c   1.000
_cell.angle_alpha   90.00
_cell.angle_beta   90.00
_cell.angle_gamma   90.00
#
_symmetry.space_group_name_H-M   'P 1'
#
loop_
_entity.id
_entity.type
_entity.pdbx_description
1 polymer ?
#
loop_
_entity_poly.entity_id
_entity_poly.type
_entity_poly.pdbx_seq_one_letter_code
_entity_poly.pdbx_strand_id
1 'polypeptide(L)' 'TDCFLLCFSISARSSFENIASKWHPEIKFHCPNVPIVLV' A
#
# COMPACT_ATOMS: atom_id res chain seq x y z
N THR A 1 7.68 -8.96 8.95
CA THR A 1 7.69 -7.51 8.70
C THR A 1 6.78 -6.85 9.69
N ASP A 2 7.27 -5.83 10.39
CA ASP A 2 6.54 -5.20 11.48
C ASP A 2 5.72 -3.98 11.04
N CYS A 3 6.02 -3.40 9.87
CA CYS A 3 5.26 -2.34 9.24
C CYS A 3 5.55 -2.27 7.73
N PHE A 4 4.57 -1.84 6.93
CA PHE A 4 4.75 -1.50 5.52
C PHE A 4 4.54 0.01 5.28
N LEU A 5 5.41 0.62 4.46
CA LEU A 5 5.22 1.95 3.90
C LEU A 5 4.69 1.82 2.48
N LEU A 6 3.49 2.32 2.22
CA LEU A 6 2.89 2.32 0.89
C LEU A 6 3.04 3.73 0.31
N CYS A 7 4.05 3.89 -0.53
CA CYS A 7 4.38 5.18 -1.12
C CYS A 7 3.64 5.38 -2.46
N PHE A 8 3.12 6.58 -2.67
CA PHE A 8 2.67 7.03 -3.99
C PHE A 8 3.33 8.35 -4.38
N SER A 9 3.27 8.68 -5.67
CA SER A 9 3.73 9.95 -6.17
C SER A 9 2.57 10.93 -6.32
N ILE A 10 2.70 12.13 -5.74
CA ILE A 10 1.74 13.23 -5.89
C ILE A 10 1.61 13.64 -7.37
N SER A 11 2.69 13.56 -8.14
CA SER A 11 2.68 13.89 -9.57
C SER A 11 2.05 12.80 -10.45
N ALA A 12 1.79 11.60 -9.92
CA ALA A 12 1.25 10.48 -10.67
C ALA A 12 0.07 9.81 -9.94
N ARG A 13 -1.15 10.30 -10.20
CA ARG A 13 -2.40 9.77 -9.61
C ARG A 13 -2.56 8.25 -9.75
N SER A 14 -2.11 7.66 -10.85
CA SER A 14 -2.16 6.20 -11.07
C SER A 14 -1.39 5.40 -10.01
N SER A 15 -0.32 5.97 -9.44
CA SER A 15 0.42 5.32 -8.34
C SER A 15 -0.40 5.20 -7.07
N PHE A 16 -1.26 6.19 -6.78
CA PHE A 16 -2.21 6.13 -5.67
C PHE A 16 -3.34 5.14 -5.95
N GLU A 17 -3.87 5.10 -7.18
CA GLU A 17 -4.90 4.13 -7.57
C GLU A 17 -4.39 2.69 -7.43
N ASN A 18 -3.12 2.44 -7.79
CA ASN A 18 -2.46 1.14 -7.62
C ASN A 18 -2.34 0.71 -6.16
N ILE A 19 -2.29 1.65 -5.20
CA ILE A 19 -2.31 1.29 -3.78
C ILE A 19 -3.62 0.57 -3.43
N ALA A 20 -4.76 1.13 -3.83
CA ALA A 20 -6.06 0.53 -3.52
C ALA A 20 -6.34 -0.74 -4.33
N SER A 21 -5.99 -0.76 -5.62
CA SER A 21 -6.32 -1.85 -6.53
C SER A 21 -5.39 -3.05 -6.46
N LYS A 22 -4.12 -2.83 -6.08
CA LYS A 22 -3.07 -3.87 -6.11
C LYS A 22 -2.41 -4.06 -4.76
N TRP A 23 -1.74 -3.03 -4.24
CA TRP A 23 -0.80 -3.21 -3.12
C TRP A 23 -1.50 -3.48 -1.79
N HIS A 24 -2.58 -2.76 -1.48
CA HIS A 24 -3.31 -2.98 -0.24
C HIS A 24 -3.94 -4.38 -0.17
N PRO A 25 -4.67 -4.89 -1.18
CA PRO A 25 -5.16 -6.27 -1.19
C PRO A 25 -4.05 -7.32 -1.07
N GLU A 26 -2.94 -7.15 -1.80
CA GLU A 26 -1.82 -8.10 -1.78
C GLU A 26 -1.17 -8.19 -0.39
N ILE A 27 -0.92 -7.05 0.25
CA ILE A 27 -0.35 -7.00 1.60
C ILE A 27 -1.35 -7.54 2.62
N LYS A 28 -2.64 -7.22 2.51
CA LYS A 28 -3.65 -7.76 3.44
C LYS A 28 -3.84 -9.26 3.31
N PHE A 29 -3.65 -9.83 2.12
CA PHE A 29 -3.69 -11.28 1.93
C PHE A 29 -2.50 -11.99 2.60
N HIS A 30 -1.28 -11.48 2.40
CA HIS A 30 -0.06 -12.13 2.92
C HIS A 30 0.27 -11.75 4.37
N CYS A 31 -0.15 -10.58 4.83
CA CYS A 31 0.24 -9.96 6.10
C CYS A 31 -0.94 -9.19 6.73
N PRO A 32 -2.04 -9.87 7.11
CA PRO A 32 -3.32 -9.23 7.48
C PRO A 32 -3.21 -8.27 8.68
N ASN A 33 -2.35 -8.59 9.63
CA ASN A 33 -2.22 -7.89 10.92
C ASN A 33 -1.07 -6.87 10.96
N VAL A 34 -0.29 -6.76 9.88
CA VAL A 34 0.84 -5.83 9.84
C VAL A 34 0.31 -4.41 9.55
N PRO A 35 0.67 -3.39 10.35
CA PRO A 35 0.23 -2.02 10.13
C PRO A 35 0.82 -1.44 8.84
N ILE A 36 0.05 -0.58 8.19
CA ILE A 36 0.40 0.09 6.95
C ILE A 36 0.38 1.60 7.19
N VAL A 37 1.45 2.28 6.79
CA VAL A 37 1.52 3.75 6.72
C VAL A 37 1.53 4.16 5.25
N LEU A 38 0.59 5.03 4.88
CA LEU A 38 0.52 5.60 3.55
C LEU A 38 1.43 6.82 3.47
N VAL A 39 2.30 6.87 2.46
CA VAL A 39 3.32 7.92 2.26
C VAL A 39 3.17 8.58 0.91
#